data_AF-A0A2E7QSM1-F1
#
_entry.id   AF-A0A2E7QSM1-F1
#
_cell.length_a   1.000
_cell.length_b   1.000
_cell.length_c   1.000
_cell.angle_alpha   90.00
_cell.angle_beta   90.00
_cell.angle_gamma   90.00
#
_symmetry.space_group_name_H-M   'P 1'
#
loop_
_entity.id
_entity.type
_entity.pdbx_description
1 polymer ?
#
loop_
_entity_poly.entity_id
_entity_poly.type
_entity_poly.pdbx_seq_one_letter_code
_entity_poly.pdbx_strand_id
1 'polypeptide(L)' 'MEVIAIIETDDGEKSAVVHPKQITLTKLDEQYLAATRCMNTHKPIVCEVDKSTAYLLMQKGVECFDWRD' A
#
# COMPACT_ATOMS: atom_id res chain seq x y z
N MET A 1 10.85 3.56 14.63
CA MET A 1 9.55 3.37 13.96
C MET A 1 9.69 3.97 12.58
N GLU A 2 9.63 3.18 11.52
CA GLU A 2 9.81 3.65 10.15
C GLU A 2 8.43 3.82 9.49
N VAL A 3 8.18 4.97 8.88
CA VAL A 3 6.94 5.20 8.13
C VAL A 3 7.08 4.51 6.76
N ILE A 4 6.07 3.71 6.42
CA ILE A 4 6.04 2.95 5.17
C ILE A 4 5.32 3.75 4.09
N ALA A 5 4.15 4.30 4.42
CA ALA A 5 3.35 5.14 3.54
C ALA A 5 2.49 6.10 4.36
N ILE A 6 2.08 7.20 3.74
CA ILE A 6 1.01 8.07 4.25
C ILE A 6 -0.18 7.91 3.32
N ILE A 7 -1.33 7.63 3.92
CA ILE A 7 -2.62 7.62 3.27
C ILE A 7 -3.21 9.02 3.45
N GLU A 8 -3.54 9.67 2.34
CA GLU A 8 -4.35 10.89 2.34
C GLU A 8 -5.70 10.57 1.71
N THR A 9 -6.78 10.99 2.37
CA THR A 9 -8.14 10.87 1.84
C THR A 9 -8.69 12.26 1.52
N ASP A 10 -9.56 12.37 0.52
CA ASP A 10 -10.20 13.64 0.16
C ASP A 10 -11.05 14.21 1.31
N ASP A 11 -11.49 13.35 2.23
CA ASP A 11 -12.23 13.70 3.45
C ASP A 11 -11.32 14.34 4.53
N GLY A 12 -10.02 14.54 4.25
CA GLY A 12 -9.08 15.27 5.09
C GLY A 12 -8.40 14.45 6.18
N GLU A 13 -8.77 13.16 6.33
CA GLU A 13 -8.12 12.28 7.29
C GLU A 13 -6.85 11.66 6.71
N LYS A 14 -5.74 11.84 7.43
CA LYS A 14 -4.43 11.25 7.09
C LYS A 14 -4.11 10.11 8.04
N SER A 15 -3.56 9.02 7.53
CA SER A 15 -3.16 7.88 8.34
C SER A 15 -1.77 7.39 7.94
N ALA A 16 -0.94 7.07 8.92
CA ALA A 16 0.40 6.53 8.67
C ALA A 16 0.36 5.00 8.70
N VAL A 17 0.94 4.38 7.67
CA VAL A 17 1.24 2.95 7.64
C VAL A 17 2.61 2.74 8.24
N VAL A 18 2.69 1.99 9.34
CA VAL A 18 3.93 1.82 10.13
C VAL A 18 4.37 0.36 10.25
N HIS A 19 3.57 -0.57 9.72
CA HIS A 19 3.90 -1.99 9.70
C HIS A 19 3.63 -2.59 8.31
N PRO A 20 4.53 -3.40 7.73
CA PRO A 20 4.37 -3.89 6.35
C PRO A 20 3.10 -4.69 6.12
N LYS A 21 2.67 -5.48 7.11
CA LYS A 21 1.39 -6.23 7.10
C LYS A 21 0.12 -5.36 7.04
N GLN A 22 0.21 -4.04 7.13
CA GLN A 22 -0.93 -3.13 6.99
C GLN A 22 -1.19 -2.70 5.55
N ILE A 23 -0.29 -3.05 4.63
CA ILE A 23 -0.43 -2.78 3.20
C ILE A 23 -0.18 -4.08 2.44
N THR A 24 -0.99 -4.31 1.42
CA THR A 24 -0.85 -5.41 0.48
C THR A 24 -0.40 -4.82 -0.84
N LEU A 25 0.68 -5.37 -1.40
CA LEU A 25 1.11 -5.06 -2.75
C LEU A 25 0.80 -6.27 -3.63
N THR A 26 0.13 -6.03 -4.74
CA THR A 26 -0.22 -7.07 -5.71
C THR A 26 0.29 -6.67 -7.08
N LYS A 27 0.93 -7.60 -7.77
CA LYS A 27 1.32 -7.45 -9.17
C LYS A 27 0.28 -8.14 -10.03
N LEU A 28 -0.25 -7.41 -11.02
CA LEU A 28 -1.13 -7.91 -12.05
C LEU A 28 -0.52 -7.53 -13.40
N ASP A 29 0.07 -8.51 -14.08
CA ASP A 29 0.76 -8.32 -15.35
C ASP A 29 1.93 -7.32 -15.20
N GLU A 30 1.83 -6.14 -15.81
CA GLU A 30 2.83 -5.06 -15.69
C GLU A 30 2.40 -3.94 -14.72
N GLN A 31 1.26 -4.11 -14.03
CA GLN A 31 0.71 -3.15 -13.09
C GLN A 31 0.93 -3.59 -11.64
N TYR A 32 1.07 -2.62 -10.75
CA TYR A 32 1.12 -2.85 -9.31
C TYR A 32 -0.04 -2.14 -8.63
N LEU A 33 -0.75 -2.88 -7.78
CA LEU A 33 -1.85 -2.37 -6.96
C LEU A 33 -1.43 -2.43 -5.50
N ALA A 34 -1.50 -1.29 -4.83
CA ALA A 34 -1.31 -1.20 -3.38
C ALA A 34 -2.68 -1.05 -2.72
N ALA A 35 -2.96 -1.88 -1.73
CA ALA A 35 -4.20 -1.85 -0.96
C ALA A 35 -3.91 -1.77 0.54
N THR A 36 -4.67 -0.96 1.25
CA THR A 36 -4.59 -0.83 2.71
C THR A 36 -5.97 -0.44 3.25
N ARG A 37 -6.10 -0.31 4.57
CA ARG A 37 -7.33 0.10 5.24
C ARG A 37 -7.05 1.40 5.99
N CYS A 38 -7.88 2.42 5.80
CA CYS A 38 -7.81 3.62 6.63
C CYS A 38 -8.11 3.21 8.07
N MET A 39 -7.21 3.52 9.01
CA MET A 39 -7.40 3.16 10.41
C MET A 39 -8.57 3.92 11.07
N ASN A 40 -8.86 5.13 10.57
CA ASN A 40 -9.91 5.99 11.12
C ASN A 40 -11.30 5.59 10.61
N THR A 41 -11.47 5.57 9.28
CA THR A 41 -12.77 5.26 8.65
C THR A 41 -13.01 3.77 8.45
N HIS A 42 -11.99 2.95 8.65
CA HIS A 42 -12.03 1.51 8.43
C HIS A 42 -12.38 1.09 6.99
N LYS A 43 -12.35 2.01 6.03
CA LYS A 43 -12.60 1.76 4.61
C LYS A 43 -11.33 1.27 3.88
N PRO A 44 -11.46 0.41 2.86
CA PRO A 44 -10.33 0.05 2.00
C PRO A 44 -9.91 1.25 1.15
N ILE A 45 -8.60 1.36 0.92
CA ILE A 45 -7.98 2.28 -0.02
C ILE A 45 -7.13 1.44 -0.95
N VAL A 46 -7.34 1.61 -2.25
CA VAL A 46 -6.62 0.91 -3.30
C VAL A 46 -6.12 1.92 -4.29
N CYS A 47 -4.86 1.81 -4.69
CA CYS A 47 -4.25 2.69 -5.67
C CYS A 47 -3.33 1.88 -6.60
N GLU A 48 -3.36 2.23 -7.89
CA GLU A 48 -2.31 1.80 -8.82
C GLU A 48 -1.04 2.58 -8.48
N VAL A 49 0.07 1.85 -8.37
CA VAL A 49 1.37 2.43 -8.09
C VAL A 49 2.33 2.08 -9.22
N ASP A 50 3.24 3.01 -9.53
CA ASP A 50 4.28 2.73 -10.49
C ASP A 50 5.29 1.71 -9.93
N LYS A 51 6.09 1.15 -10.83
CA LYS A 51 7.12 0.15 -10.52
C LYS A 51 8.13 0.66 -9.48
N SER A 52 8.52 1.93 -9.52
CA SER A 52 9.43 2.52 -8.53
C SER A 52 8.84 2.51 -7.13
N THR A 53 7.57 2.90 -6.98
CA THR A 53 6.84 2.94 -5.71
C THR A 53 6.64 1.54 -5.17
N ALA A 54 6.28 0.58 -6.04
CA ALA A 54 6.19 -0.83 -5.67
C ALA A 54 7.52 -1.36 -5.08
N TYR A 55 8.65 -1.09 -5.72
CA TYR A 55 9.96 -1.50 -5.19
C TYR A 55 10.31 -0.84 -3.86
N LEU A 56 9.97 0.44 -3.68
CA LEU A 56 10.19 1.13 -2.40
C LEU A 56 9.39 0.47 -1.27
N LEU A 57 8.15 0.06 -1.53
CA LEU A 57 7.33 -0.69 -0.57
C LEU A 57 7.95 -2.06 -0.25
N MET A 58 8.44 -2.79 -1.26
CA MET A 58 9.13 -4.07 -1.06
C MET A 58 10.41 -3.93 -0.22
N GLN A 59 11.20 -2.87 -0.45
CA GLN A 59 12.40 -2.57 0.35
C GLN A 59 12.07 -2.31 1.82
N LYS A 60 10.86 -1.81 2.10
CA LYS A 60 10.33 -1.62 3.46
C LYS A 60 9.68 -2.87 4.05
N GLY A 61 9.80 -4.02 3.37
CA GLY A 61 9.33 -5.32 3.84
C GLY A 61 7.87 -5.65 3.49
N VAL A 62 7.24 -4.88 2.59
CA VAL A 62 5.89 -5.21 2.10
C VAL A 62 5.98 -6.39 1.14
N GLU A 63 5.23 -7.45 1.43
CA GLU A 63 5.14 -8.62 0.56
C GLU A 63 4.36 -8.26 -0.72
N CYS A 64 4.92 -8.65 -1.87
CA CYS A 64 4.28 -8.51 -3.17
C CYS A 64 3.73 -9.87 -3.60
N PHE A 65 2.41 -9.94 -3.79
CA PHE A 65 1.75 -11.13 -4.31
C PHE A 65 1.60 -11.02 -5.82
N ASP A 66 2.01 -12.04 -6.57
CA ASP A 66 1.65 -12.14 -7.98
C ASP A 66 0.24 -12.73 -8.06
N TRP A 67 -0.70 -12.02 -8.68
CA TRP A 67 -2.10 -12.46 -8.75
C TRP A 67 -2.30 -13.76 -9.54
N ARG A 68 -1.32 -14.12 -10.37
CA ARG A 68 -1.38 -15.31 -11.22
C ARG A 68 -0.87 -16.60 -10.53
N ASP A 69 -0.23 -16.48 -9.36
CA ASP A 69 0.28 -17.59 -8.55
C ASP A 69 -0.76 -18.08 -7.53
#